data_AF-A0A6S6TL23-F1
#
_entry.id   AF-A0A6S6TL23-F1
#
_cell.length_a   1.000
_cell.length_b   1.000
_cell.length_c   1.000
_cell.angle_alpha   90.00
_cell.angle_beta   90.00
_cell.angle_gamma   90.00
#
_symmetry.space_group_name_H-M   'P 1'
#
loop_
_entity.id
_entity.type
_entity.pdbx_description
1 polymer ?
#
loop_
_entity_poly.entity_id
_entity_poly.type
_entity_poly.pdbx_seq_one_letter_code
_entity_poly.pdbx_strand_id
1 'polypeptide(L)'
;MPIKSLLILISLLLFTQNIAAKEYKWSNKLTFLGFLKKHGIPQKTYYKMHKEDKELIQEIRAGQSYSINRKKGKITTINIPVSDELMLQLKNSKKGYTYKYVEIPYDLIERTISIKMKYGFKKDLYRATKTWYYGKELEEVYSKSIPFNKMRKGDRIILFYTQRYRNNKPYTSPQIDACLIEIKGKPFYGFLMDNEKYYDSLGRQYKRTYTTRFIRPVPNMKRISSRFTHRRYHPIHKRYRPHLGIDYAARSGSRIVASSKGKVVFKGWKGGYGRTIEIQHANGLKTLYAHMRGYAKGVNRGTYVGQGKTIGYVGTSGRSTGPHLHFGLYKKGRAINPARYVSKPSAKTIKLKGKAYNKLRKLVRHYRPQFRETRARKNSIIKKESKKCLNCFKKLPPRKK
;
A
#
# COMPACT_ATOMS: atom_id res chain seq x y z
N MET A 1 -37.00 -9.73 -55.64
CA MET A 1 -37.22 -8.26 -55.52
C MET A 1 -38.47 -8.04 -54.68
N PRO A 2 -38.63 -7.04 -53.79
CA PRO A 2 -37.78 -5.89 -53.46
C PRO A 2 -37.44 -5.75 -51.94
N ILE A 3 -36.25 -5.25 -51.59
CA ILE A 3 -35.95 -3.92 -50.99
C ILE A 3 -36.64 -3.64 -49.64
N LYS A 4 -35.87 -3.77 -48.55
CA LYS A 4 -35.70 -2.78 -47.46
C LYS A 4 -34.63 -3.28 -46.48
N SER A 5 -33.37 -3.07 -46.83
CA SER A 5 -32.22 -3.21 -45.93
C SER A 5 -31.27 -2.07 -46.19
N LEU A 6 -31.65 -0.90 -45.70
CA LEU A 6 -30.79 0.28 -45.60
C LEU A 6 -31.10 0.93 -44.24
N LEU A 7 -30.05 1.35 -43.54
CA LEU A 7 -30.00 1.95 -42.20
C LEU A 7 -29.88 0.94 -41.05
N ILE A 8 -28.64 0.55 -40.73
CA ILE A 8 -27.92 0.94 -39.49
C ILE A 8 -26.43 0.69 -39.79
N LEU A 9 -25.90 1.49 -40.70
CA LEU A 9 -24.48 1.77 -40.80
C LEU A 9 -24.29 3.07 -39.99
N ILE A 10 -23.99 2.97 -38.69
CA ILE A 10 -23.40 4.01 -37.80
C ILE A 10 -23.49 3.45 -36.36
N SER A 11 -22.36 3.01 -35.81
CA SER A 11 -22.02 2.94 -34.36
C SER A 11 -20.94 1.89 -34.06
N LEU A 12 -20.45 1.11 -35.01
CA LEU A 12 -19.41 0.10 -34.77
C LEU A 12 -17.97 0.66 -34.89
N LEU A 13 -17.73 1.88 -34.38
CA LEU A 13 -16.45 2.57 -34.56
C LEU A 13 -16.00 3.34 -33.30
N LEU A 14 -16.22 2.78 -32.11
CA LEU A 14 -15.56 3.24 -30.89
C LEU A 14 -15.31 2.05 -29.96
N PHE A 15 -14.16 1.39 -30.13
CA PHE A 15 -13.28 0.81 -29.08
C PHE A 15 -12.40 -0.37 -29.55
N THR A 16 -11.69 -0.23 -30.66
CA THR A 16 -10.52 -1.08 -30.95
C THR A 16 -9.37 -0.26 -31.54
N GLN A 17 -8.93 0.76 -30.80
CA GLN A 17 -7.54 1.21 -30.90
C GLN A 17 -6.83 0.92 -29.59
N ASN A 18 -6.55 -0.37 -29.38
CA ASN A 18 -5.34 -0.78 -28.69
C ASN A 18 -4.15 -0.34 -29.55
N ILE A 19 -3.86 0.97 -29.61
CA ILE A 19 -2.47 1.36 -29.84
C ILE A 19 -1.77 0.89 -28.57
N ALA A 20 -1.08 -0.23 -28.66
CA ALA A 20 -0.38 -0.85 -27.54
C ALA A 20 0.47 0.21 -26.86
N ALA A 21 0.07 0.61 -25.65
CA ALA A 21 0.81 1.56 -24.86
C ALA A 21 2.21 0.99 -24.66
N LYS A 22 3.23 1.57 -25.30
CA LYS A 22 4.59 1.04 -25.16
C LYS A 22 5.00 1.24 -23.71
N GLU A 23 5.41 0.16 -23.05
CA GLU A 23 5.92 0.21 -21.69
C GLU A 23 7.39 0.59 -21.68
N TYR A 24 7.77 1.36 -20.67
CA TYR A 24 9.12 1.85 -20.42
C TYR A 24 9.46 1.68 -18.95
N LYS A 25 10.75 1.69 -18.63
CA LYS A 25 11.26 1.64 -17.26
C LYS A 25 11.77 3.02 -16.84
N TRP A 26 11.34 3.46 -15.66
CA TRP A 26 11.82 4.70 -15.08
C TRP A 26 13.28 4.57 -14.63
N SER A 27 14.19 5.35 -15.20
CA SER A 27 15.62 5.28 -14.86
C SER A 27 15.91 5.85 -13.46
N ASN A 28 16.91 5.29 -12.78
CA ASN A 28 17.36 5.74 -11.45
C ASN A 28 17.88 7.19 -11.42
N LYS A 29 18.34 7.73 -12.55
CA LYS A 29 18.82 9.11 -12.68
C LYS A 29 17.74 10.09 -13.16
N LEU A 30 16.55 9.60 -13.50
CA LEU A 30 15.52 10.42 -14.12
C LEU A 30 14.62 11.06 -13.05
N THR A 31 14.74 12.38 -12.87
CA THR A 31 13.75 13.14 -12.10
C THR A 31 12.48 13.34 -12.93
N PHE A 32 11.35 13.70 -12.31
CA PHE A 32 10.14 14.02 -13.09
C PHE A 32 10.35 15.22 -14.02
N LEU A 33 11.07 16.25 -13.58
CA LEU A 33 11.43 17.37 -14.46
C LEU A 33 12.33 16.93 -15.62
N GLY A 34 13.31 16.06 -15.35
CA GLY A 34 14.14 15.45 -16.38
C GLY A 34 13.33 14.59 -17.35
N PHE A 35 12.32 13.87 -16.85
CA PHE A 35 11.36 13.12 -17.65
C PHE A 35 10.56 14.03 -18.59
N LEU A 36 10.04 15.16 -18.09
CA LEU A 36 9.35 16.13 -18.92
C LEU A 36 10.27 16.66 -20.03
N LYS A 37 11.50 17.08 -19.70
CA LYS A 37 12.49 17.56 -20.66
C LYS A 37 12.80 16.50 -21.73
N LYS A 38 13.08 15.26 -21.32
CA LYS A 38 13.39 14.13 -22.21
C LYS A 38 12.30 13.86 -23.24
N HIS A 39 11.04 14.11 -22.89
CA HIS A 39 9.89 13.83 -23.75
C HIS A 39 9.30 15.09 -24.41
N GLY A 40 10.02 16.23 -24.39
CA GLY A 40 9.56 17.48 -25.00
C GLY A 40 8.31 18.07 -24.35
N ILE A 41 8.07 17.76 -23.07
CA ILE A 41 6.92 18.25 -22.31
C ILE A 41 7.34 19.55 -21.60
N PRO A 42 6.58 20.65 -21.75
CA PRO A 42 6.89 21.90 -21.08
C PRO A 42 7.00 21.76 -19.56
N GLN A 43 8.09 22.27 -18.96
CA GLN A 43 8.28 22.19 -17.50
C GLN A 43 7.19 22.91 -16.71
N LYS A 44 6.51 23.90 -17.32
CA LYS A 44 5.31 24.55 -16.74
C LYS A 44 4.24 23.55 -16.32
N THR A 45 4.17 22.36 -16.93
CA THR A 45 3.28 21.27 -16.50
C THR A 45 3.55 20.83 -15.07
N TYR A 46 4.81 20.75 -14.64
CA TYR A 46 5.16 20.49 -13.25
C TYR A 46 4.86 21.70 -12.35
N TYR A 47 5.20 22.91 -12.79
CA TYR A 47 5.03 24.10 -11.95
C TYR A 47 3.56 24.45 -11.67
N LYS A 48 2.65 24.16 -12.62
CA LYS A 48 1.19 24.29 -12.47
C LYS A 48 0.53 23.20 -11.60
N MET A 49 1.26 22.16 -11.19
CA MET A 49 0.68 21.12 -10.34
C MET A 49 0.35 21.63 -8.93
N HIS A 50 -0.72 21.09 -8.34
CA HIS A 50 -1.09 21.39 -6.95
C HIS A 50 0.03 21.04 -5.98
N LYS A 51 -0.01 21.66 -4.81
CA LYS A 51 1.13 21.66 -3.90
C LYS A 51 1.54 20.26 -3.44
N GLU A 52 0.55 19.43 -3.19
CA GLU A 52 0.69 18.10 -2.66
C GLU A 52 0.97 17.06 -3.76
N ASP A 53 0.68 17.37 -5.02
CA ASP A 53 1.01 16.47 -6.13
C ASP A 53 2.51 16.44 -6.41
N LYS A 54 3.20 17.55 -6.16
CA LYS A 54 4.65 17.62 -6.35
C LYS A 54 5.42 16.79 -5.33
N GLU A 55 4.82 16.53 -4.16
CA GLU A 55 5.31 15.57 -3.17
C GLU A 55 5.12 14.13 -3.67
N LEU A 56 3.93 13.79 -4.15
CA LEU A 56 3.63 12.48 -4.74
C LEU A 56 4.51 12.13 -5.94
N ILE A 57 4.91 13.12 -6.73
CA ILE A 57 5.84 12.92 -7.83
C ILE A 57 7.22 12.45 -7.35
N GLN A 58 7.62 12.74 -6.11
CA GLN A 58 8.86 12.22 -5.53
C GLN A 58 8.76 10.72 -5.16
N GLU A 59 7.57 10.14 -5.21
CA GLU A 59 7.31 8.71 -4.96
C GLU A 59 7.51 7.83 -6.20
N ILE A 60 7.70 8.44 -7.37
CA ILE A 60 8.02 7.76 -8.63
C ILE A 60 9.37 7.06 -8.46
N ARG A 61 9.37 5.74 -8.65
CA ARG A 61 10.54 4.91 -8.32
C ARG A 61 11.36 4.56 -9.55
N ALA A 62 12.67 4.49 -9.34
CA ALA A 62 13.55 3.80 -10.27
C ALA A 62 13.07 2.36 -10.52
N GLY A 63 13.13 1.91 -11.77
CA GLY A 63 12.71 0.59 -12.22
C GLY A 63 11.21 0.39 -12.36
N GLN A 64 10.37 1.36 -11.96
CA GLN A 64 8.92 1.22 -12.15
C GLN A 64 8.54 1.33 -13.63
N SER A 65 7.56 0.53 -14.05
CA SER A 65 7.00 0.65 -15.40
C SER A 65 6.14 1.91 -15.51
N TYR A 66 6.20 2.57 -16.66
CA TYR A 66 5.24 3.59 -17.08
C TYR A 66 4.91 3.35 -18.56
N SER A 67 3.78 3.89 -19.05
CA SER A 67 3.38 3.71 -20.45
C SER A 67 3.21 5.03 -21.18
N ILE A 68 3.55 5.04 -22.47
CA ILE A 68 3.32 6.17 -23.36
C ILE A 68 2.47 5.71 -24.54
N ASN A 69 1.34 6.39 -24.73
CA ASN A 69 0.49 6.29 -25.91
C ASN A 69 0.88 7.35 -26.92
N ARG A 70 0.99 6.96 -28.20
CA ARG A 70 1.24 7.84 -29.33
C ARG A 70 0.17 7.66 -30.39
N LYS A 71 -0.14 8.72 -31.14
CA LYS A 71 -0.99 8.66 -32.34
C LYS A 71 -0.32 9.50 -33.42
N LYS A 72 -0.06 8.91 -34.59
CA LYS A 72 0.72 9.55 -35.68
C LYS A 72 2.06 10.11 -35.18
N GLY A 73 2.84 9.30 -34.44
CA GLY A 73 4.14 9.69 -33.86
C GLY A 73 4.09 10.64 -32.64
N LYS A 74 3.01 11.41 -32.47
CA LYS A 74 2.87 12.39 -31.36
C LYS A 74 2.39 11.73 -30.07
N ILE A 75 2.97 12.12 -28.94
CA ILE A 75 2.55 11.67 -27.61
C ILE A 75 1.13 12.19 -27.33
N THR A 76 0.22 11.29 -27.01
CA THR A 76 -1.16 11.62 -26.62
C THR A 76 -1.35 11.51 -25.12
N THR A 77 -0.84 10.44 -24.51
CA THR A 77 -1.03 10.16 -23.09
C THR A 77 0.20 9.48 -22.50
N ILE A 78 0.55 9.84 -21.27
CA ILE A 78 1.59 9.18 -20.47
C ILE A 78 0.95 8.76 -19.15
N ASN A 79 1.12 7.50 -18.77
CA ASN A 79 0.60 6.95 -17.53
C ASN A 79 1.75 6.52 -16.61
N ILE A 80 1.86 7.15 -15.44
CA ILE A 80 2.93 6.91 -14.46
C ILE A 80 2.28 6.45 -13.14
N PRO A 81 2.44 5.18 -12.74
CA PRO A 81 2.00 4.74 -11.42
C PRO A 81 2.65 5.57 -10.31
N VAL A 82 1.83 6.10 -9.40
CA VAL A 82 2.29 6.86 -8.22
C VAL A 82 1.95 6.15 -6.91
N SER A 83 0.96 5.25 -6.93
CA SER A 83 0.63 4.37 -5.81
C SER A 83 0.20 3.01 -6.32
N ASP A 84 -0.20 2.14 -5.39
CA ASP A 84 -0.77 0.85 -5.73
C ASP A 84 -2.16 0.93 -6.36
N GLU A 85 -2.85 2.07 -6.27
CA GLU A 85 -4.22 2.23 -6.75
C GLU A 85 -4.37 3.38 -7.76
N LEU A 86 -3.41 4.30 -7.85
CA LEU A 86 -3.50 5.50 -8.68
C LEU A 86 -2.27 5.67 -9.57
N MET A 87 -2.51 6.11 -10.81
CA MET A 87 -1.48 6.59 -11.73
C MET A 87 -1.72 8.06 -12.05
N LEU A 88 -0.63 8.81 -12.21
CA LEU A 88 -0.61 10.12 -12.82
C LEU A 88 -0.72 9.96 -14.34
N GLN A 89 -1.80 10.47 -14.91
CA GLN A 89 -2.00 10.53 -16.35
C GLN A 89 -1.70 11.94 -16.85
N LEU A 90 -0.68 12.10 -17.70
CA LEU A 90 -0.42 13.32 -18.46
C LEU A 90 -1.07 13.19 -19.84
N LYS A 91 -1.96 14.12 -20.20
CA LYS A 91 -2.65 14.12 -21.49
C LYS A 91 -2.25 15.35 -22.29
N ASN A 92 -1.86 15.14 -23.54
CA ASN A 92 -1.58 16.22 -24.46
C ASN A 92 -2.90 16.86 -24.94
N SER A 93 -2.96 18.19 -24.96
CA SER A 93 -4.09 18.99 -25.44
C SER A 93 -3.60 20.15 -26.31
N LYS A 94 -4.49 20.77 -27.08
CA LYS A 94 -4.15 21.94 -27.92
C LYS A 94 -3.49 23.09 -27.12
N LYS A 95 -3.80 23.23 -25.83
CA LYS A 95 -3.27 24.28 -24.92
C LYS A 95 -2.04 23.81 -24.09
N GLY A 96 -1.49 22.63 -24.41
CA GLY A 96 -0.38 22.00 -23.69
C GLY A 96 -0.79 20.74 -22.91
N TYR A 97 0.02 20.32 -21.94
CA TYR A 97 -0.25 19.10 -21.17
C TYR A 97 -1.08 19.37 -19.91
N THR A 98 -2.15 18.60 -19.75
CA THR A 98 -2.92 18.51 -18.50
C THR A 98 -2.54 17.24 -17.74
N TYR A 99 -2.83 17.20 -16.45
CA TYR A 99 -2.62 16.01 -15.63
C TYR A 99 -3.85 15.68 -14.80
N LYS A 100 -4.07 14.40 -14.55
CA LYS A 100 -5.06 13.91 -13.58
C LYS A 100 -4.58 12.61 -12.95
N TYR A 101 -5.10 12.30 -11.77
CA TYR A 101 -4.92 10.97 -11.20
C TYR A 101 -6.08 10.10 -11.64
N VAL A 102 -5.76 8.94 -12.20
CA VAL A 102 -6.74 7.94 -12.59
C VAL A 102 -6.47 6.65 -11.83
N GLU A 103 -7.53 5.89 -11.59
CA GLU A 103 -7.44 4.60 -10.94
C GLU A 103 -6.71 3.62 -11.85
N ILE A 104 -5.83 2.84 -11.25
CA ILE A 104 -5.22 1.72 -11.95
C ILE A 104 -6.13 0.52 -11.76
N PRO A 105 -6.72 -0.03 -12.83
CA PRO A 105 -7.60 -1.18 -12.72
C PRO A 105 -6.85 -2.39 -12.12
N TYR A 106 -7.58 -3.19 -11.36
CA TYR A 106 -7.09 -4.44 -10.79
C TYR A 106 -8.26 -5.39 -10.53
N ASP A 107 -7.94 -6.68 -10.52
CA ASP A 107 -8.83 -7.73 -10.06
C ASP A 107 -8.55 -7.98 -8.58
N LEU A 108 -9.57 -7.94 -7.74
CA LEU A 108 -9.46 -8.35 -6.34
C LEU A 108 -9.87 -9.82 -6.24
N ILE A 109 -8.94 -10.68 -5.86
CA ILE A 109 -9.21 -12.11 -5.73
C ILE A 109 -9.24 -12.46 -4.24
N GLU A 110 -10.33 -13.09 -3.82
CA GLU A 110 -10.49 -13.67 -2.49
C GLU A 110 -10.10 -15.15 -2.56
N ARG A 111 -9.30 -15.60 -1.60
CA ARG A 111 -8.82 -16.98 -1.58
C ARG A 111 -8.83 -17.51 -0.16
N THR A 112 -9.04 -18.82 -0.08
CA THR A 112 -8.94 -19.59 1.15
C THR A 112 -7.83 -20.61 1.01
N ILE A 113 -6.94 -20.65 1.98
CA ILE A 113 -5.92 -21.70 2.13
C ILE A 113 -6.30 -22.55 3.32
N SER A 114 -6.39 -23.87 3.15
CA SER A 114 -6.54 -24.84 4.25
C SER A 114 -5.38 -25.83 4.22
N ILE A 115 -4.60 -25.87 5.30
CA ILE A 115 -3.41 -26.72 5.40
C ILE A 115 -3.45 -27.50 6.71
N LYS A 116 -3.47 -28.83 6.61
CA LYS A 116 -3.14 -29.77 7.67
C LYS A 116 -1.64 -30.01 7.67
N MET A 117 -0.99 -29.75 8.80
CA MET A 117 0.46 -29.83 8.97
C MET A 117 0.95 -31.27 8.83
N LYS A 118 2.08 -31.44 8.14
CA LYS A 118 2.78 -32.71 7.94
C LYS A 118 4.29 -32.58 8.16
N TYR A 119 4.92 -31.54 7.61
CA TYR A 119 6.38 -31.37 7.64
C TYR A 119 6.83 -30.17 8.49
N GLY A 120 5.88 -29.38 9.02
CA GLY A 120 6.13 -28.26 9.92
C GLY A 120 5.67 -26.93 9.36
N PHE A 121 5.38 -25.98 10.26
CA PHE A 121 4.71 -24.71 9.98
C PHE A 121 5.21 -23.97 8.73
N LYS A 122 6.51 -23.65 8.69
CA LYS A 122 7.11 -22.90 7.58
C LYS A 122 7.12 -23.70 6.27
N LYS A 123 7.49 -24.98 6.36
CA LYS A 123 7.66 -25.87 5.21
C LYS A 123 6.32 -26.17 4.54
N ASP A 124 5.28 -26.46 5.31
CA ASP A 124 3.94 -26.75 4.76
C ASP A 124 3.29 -25.51 4.12
N LEU A 125 3.42 -24.33 4.76
CA LEU A 125 2.97 -23.07 4.17
C LEU A 125 3.70 -22.78 2.86
N TYR A 126 5.02 -22.88 2.83
CA TYR A 126 5.79 -22.68 1.60
C TYR A 126 5.39 -23.68 0.50
N ARG A 127 5.23 -24.97 0.83
CA ARG A 127 4.82 -25.99 -0.14
C ARG A 127 3.46 -25.70 -0.75
N ALA A 128 2.50 -25.24 0.06
CA ALA A 128 1.15 -24.91 -0.37
C ALA A 128 1.09 -23.61 -1.19
N THR A 129 1.78 -22.56 -0.74
CA THR A 129 1.62 -21.22 -1.33
C THR A 129 2.74 -20.81 -2.28
N LYS A 130 3.82 -21.60 -2.36
CA LYS A 130 5.07 -21.32 -3.09
C LYS A 130 5.70 -19.97 -2.70
N THR A 131 5.47 -19.53 -1.46
CA THR A 131 6.01 -18.26 -0.95
C THR A 131 6.15 -18.28 0.57
N TRP A 132 7.21 -17.66 1.09
CA TRP A 132 7.45 -17.50 2.52
C TRP A 132 6.58 -16.41 3.18
N TYR A 133 5.84 -15.66 2.37
CA TYR A 133 5.08 -14.49 2.84
C TYR A 133 4.12 -14.83 3.99
N TYR A 134 3.27 -15.85 3.82
CA TYR A 134 2.24 -16.18 4.80
C TYR A 134 2.82 -16.61 6.14
N GLY A 135 3.83 -17.49 6.12
CA GLY A 135 4.51 -17.92 7.35
C GLY A 135 5.14 -16.75 8.09
N LYS A 136 5.83 -15.85 7.36
CA LYS A 136 6.42 -14.65 7.94
C LYS A 136 5.37 -13.69 8.50
N GLU A 137 4.29 -13.44 7.77
CA GLU A 137 3.20 -12.56 8.20
C GLU A 137 2.55 -13.08 9.50
N LEU A 138 2.27 -14.38 9.57
CA LEU A 138 1.70 -15.01 10.75
C LEU A 138 2.65 -14.96 11.96
N GLU A 139 3.94 -15.26 11.77
CA GLU A 139 4.93 -15.15 12.87
C GLU A 139 5.06 -13.72 13.36
N GLU A 140 5.13 -12.75 12.45
CA GLU A 140 5.19 -11.34 12.83
C GLU A 140 3.95 -10.95 13.64
N VAL A 141 2.73 -11.35 13.25
CA VAL A 141 1.51 -10.93 13.95
C VAL A 141 1.29 -11.67 15.27
N TYR A 142 1.48 -12.99 15.28
CA TYR A 142 0.91 -13.86 16.30
C TYR A 142 1.94 -14.54 17.22
N SER A 143 3.24 -14.51 16.93
CA SER A 143 4.24 -15.31 17.67
C SER A 143 4.31 -15.03 19.17
N LYS A 144 3.92 -13.84 19.63
CA LYS A 144 3.80 -13.53 21.07
C LYS A 144 2.64 -14.24 21.78
N SER A 145 1.65 -14.71 21.04
CA SER A 145 0.42 -15.30 21.57
C SER A 145 0.20 -16.73 21.10
N ILE A 146 0.83 -17.13 20.01
CA ILE A 146 0.69 -18.45 19.37
C ILE A 146 2.07 -19.11 19.29
N PRO A 147 2.27 -20.26 19.95
CA PRO A 147 3.54 -20.99 19.94
C PRO A 147 3.69 -21.82 18.66
N PHE A 148 4.03 -21.19 17.54
CA PHE A 148 4.18 -21.87 16.24
C PHE A 148 5.18 -23.04 16.26
N ASN A 149 6.19 -22.98 17.12
CA ASN A 149 7.16 -24.07 17.33
C ASN A 149 6.53 -25.35 17.93
N LYS A 150 5.38 -25.23 18.60
CA LYS A 150 4.64 -26.37 19.15
C LYS A 150 3.70 -27.03 18.13
N MET A 151 3.64 -26.51 16.90
CA MET A 151 2.80 -27.10 15.84
C MET A 151 3.35 -28.44 15.38
N ARG A 152 2.48 -29.46 15.29
CA ARG A 152 2.83 -30.84 14.96
C ARG A 152 2.00 -31.36 13.79
N LYS A 153 2.32 -32.56 13.31
CA LYS A 153 1.52 -33.29 12.32
C LYS A 153 0.07 -33.38 12.81
N GLY A 154 -0.88 -33.02 11.94
CA GLY A 154 -2.31 -33.02 12.26
C GLY A 154 -2.90 -31.66 12.65
N ASP A 155 -2.07 -30.72 13.13
CA ASP A 155 -2.47 -29.33 13.35
C ASP A 155 -2.91 -28.65 12.06
N ARG A 156 -3.65 -27.54 12.15
CA ARG A 156 -4.29 -26.95 10.97
C ARG A 156 -4.15 -25.43 10.93
N ILE A 157 -4.01 -24.91 9.71
CA ILE A 157 -4.08 -23.48 9.41
C ILE A 157 -5.12 -23.26 8.33
N ILE A 158 -6.04 -22.34 8.57
CA ILE A 158 -6.98 -21.81 7.58
C ILE A 158 -6.77 -20.31 7.46
N LEU A 159 -6.53 -19.81 6.24
CA LEU A 159 -6.35 -18.39 5.94
C LEU A 159 -7.39 -17.95 4.92
N PHE A 160 -8.14 -16.91 5.25
CA PHE A 160 -8.91 -16.11 4.29
C PHE A 160 -8.09 -14.88 3.95
N TYR A 161 -7.85 -14.66 2.66
CA TYR A 161 -7.05 -13.52 2.23
C TYR A 161 -7.53 -12.93 0.92
N THR A 162 -7.27 -11.64 0.76
CA THR A 162 -7.48 -10.90 -0.47
C THR A 162 -6.14 -10.57 -1.12
N GLN A 163 -6.08 -10.59 -2.45
CA GLN A 163 -4.90 -10.16 -3.18
C GLN A 163 -5.30 -9.50 -4.49
N ARG A 164 -4.60 -8.41 -4.83
CA ARG A 164 -4.85 -7.66 -6.07
C ARG A 164 -3.99 -8.21 -7.19
N TYR A 165 -4.60 -8.37 -8.37
CA TYR A 165 -3.99 -8.87 -9.58
C TYR A 165 -4.09 -7.85 -10.72
N ARG A 166 -3.10 -7.88 -11.61
CA ARG A 166 -3.10 -7.14 -12.88
C ARG A 166 -2.53 -8.05 -13.95
N ASN A 167 -3.22 -8.16 -15.08
CA ASN A 167 -2.82 -9.05 -16.18
C ASN A 167 -2.51 -10.46 -15.65
N ASN A 168 -3.39 -10.99 -14.78
CA ASN A 168 -3.26 -12.29 -14.09
C ASN A 168 -2.00 -12.47 -13.21
N LYS A 169 -1.23 -11.40 -12.95
CA LYS A 169 -0.07 -11.43 -12.05
C LYS A 169 -0.38 -10.72 -10.72
N PRO A 170 0.04 -11.26 -9.57
CA PRO A 170 -0.14 -10.58 -8.30
C PRO A 170 0.56 -9.22 -8.30
N TYR A 171 -0.19 -8.17 -8.01
CA TYR A 171 0.31 -6.79 -7.99
C TYR A 171 0.67 -6.32 -6.57
N THR A 172 -0.02 -6.82 -5.55
CA THR A 172 0.26 -6.56 -4.13
C THR A 172 0.61 -7.84 -3.37
N SER A 173 1.21 -7.70 -2.19
CA SER A 173 1.22 -8.79 -1.22
C SER A 173 -0.22 -9.16 -0.80
N PRO A 174 -0.49 -10.43 -0.46
CA PRO A 174 -1.79 -10.86 0.02
C PRO A 174 -2.10 -10.25 1.40
N GLN A 175 -3.33 -9.82 1.63
CA GLN A 175 -3.80 -9.37 2.93
C GLN A 175 -4.60 -10.49 3.58
N ILE A 176 -4.10 -11.03 4.70
CA ILE A 176 -4.85 -12.03 5.48
C ILE A 176 -5.99 -11.30 6.18
N ASP A 177 -7.23 -11.54 5.79
CA ASP A 177 -8.40 -10.87 6.35
C ASP A 177 -8.89 -11.59 7.62
N ALA A 178 -8.82 -12.92 7.62
CA ALA A 178 -9.05 -13.75 8.80
C ALA A 178 -8.19 -15.03 8.79
N CYS A 179 -7.86 -15.55 9.96
CA CYS A 179 -7.20 -16.84 10.09
C CYS A 179 -7.72 -17.67 11.26
N LEU A 180 -7.53 -18.98 11.15
CA LEU A 180 -7.66 -19.97 12.21
C LEU A 180 -6.37 -20.78 12.23
N ILE A 181 -5.70 -20.80 13.37
CA ILE A 181 -4.53 -21.63 13.64
C ILE A 181 -4.92 -22.59 14.76
N GLU A 182 -4.89 -23.89 14.50
CA GLU A 182 -5.19 -24.93 15.46
C GLU A 182 -3.89 -25.61 15.89
N ILE A 183 -3.60 -25.59 17.20
CA ILE A 183 -2.42 -26.23 17.78
C ILE A 183 -2.89 -27.18 18.87
N LYS A 184 -2.65 -28.48 18.71
CA LYS A 184 -3.10 -29.54 19.63
C LYS A 184 -4.60 -29.43 19.95
N GLY A 185 -5.42 -29.23 18.90
CA GLY A 185 -6.87 -29.06 19.02
C GLY A 185 -7.35 -27.70 19.54
N LYS A 186 -6.47 -26.83 20.05
CA LYS A 186 -6.83 -25.48 20.53
C LYS A 186 -6.90 -24.48 19.36
N PRO A 187 -8.05 -23.84 19.11
CA PRO A 187 -8.20 -22.88 18.01
C PRO A 187 -7.79 -21.46 18.41
N PHE A 188 -6.99 -20.82 17.57
CA PHE A 188 -6.64 -19.41 17.64
C PHE A 188 -7.18 -18.68 16.42
N TYR A 189 -8.12 -17.76 16.64
CA TYR A 189 -8.71 -16.94 15.58
C TYR A 189 -8.03 -15.58 15.50
N GLY A 190 -7.84 -15.08 14.28
CA GLY A 190 -7.36 -13.72 14.03
C GLY A 190 -8.21 -13.02 12.98
N PHE A 191 -8.56 -11.76 13.23
CA PHE A 191 -9.38 -10.94 12.33
C PHE A 191 -8.70 -9.59 12.10
N LEU A 192 -8.55 -9.20 10.84
CA LEU A 192 -8.07 -7.88 10.45
C LEU A 192 -9.20 -6.86 10.58
N MET A 193 -8.93 -5.75 11.26
CA MET A 193 -9.88 -4.63 11.44
C MET A 193 -9.50 -3.43 10.56
N ASP A 194 -10.42 -2.47 10.43
CA ASP A 194 -10.24 -1.20 9.67
C ASP A 194 -8.99 -0.40 10.07
N ASN A 195 -8.49 -0.59 11.30
CA ASN A 195 -7.26 0.05 11.79
C ASN A 195 -5.99 -0.74 11.45
N GLU A 196 -6.11 -1.72 10.54
CA GLU A 196 -5.06 -2.58 10.02
C GLU A 196 -4.30 -3.40 11.07
N LYS A 197 -4.98 -3.70 12.19
CA LYS A 197 -4.46 -4.55 13.26
C LYS A 197 -5.30 -5.81 13.37
N TYR A 198 -4.67 -6.86 13.87
CA TYR A 198 -5.30 -8.14 14.12
C TYR A 198 -5.80 -8.26 15.55
N TYR A 199 -6.99 -8.82 15.70
CA TYR A 199 -7.64 -9.09 16.99
C TYR A 199 -8.11 -10.53 17.05
N ASP A 200 -8.17 -11.08 18.25
CA ASP A 200 -8.87 -12.35 18.48
C ASP A 200 -10.39 -12.16 18.51
N SER A 201 -11.15 -13.25 18.67
CA SER A 201 -12.61 -13.22 18.71
C SER A 201 -13.19 -12.43 19.89
N LEU A 202 -12.40 -12.15 20.93
CA LEU A 202 -12.80 -11.40 22.13
C LEU A 202 -12.36 -9.93 22.06
N GLY A 203 -11.76 -9.50 20.94
CA GLY A 203 -11.31 -8.15 20.73
C GLY A 203 -9.98 -7.80 21.39
N ARG A 204 -9.20 -8.79 21.82
CA ARG A 204 -7.81 -8.56 22.28
C ARG A 204 -6.90 -8.43 21.08
N GLN A 205 -6.12 -7.36 21.02
CA GLN A 205 -5.20 -7.10 19.92
C GLN A 205 -4.02 -8.06 19.97
N TYR A 206 -3.69 -8.70 18.86
CA TYR A 206 -2.40 -9.38 18.70
C TYR A 206 -1.27 -8.36 18.62
N LYS A 207 -0.18 -8.65 19.34
CA LYS A 207 1.00 -7.78 19.40
C LYS A 207 2.00 -8.20 18.34
N ARG A 208 2.03 -7.45 17.26
CA ARG A 208 2.96 -7.69 16.15
C ARG A 208 4.43 -7.56 16.61
N THR A 209 5.23 -8.59 16.43
CA THR A 209 6.68 -8.66 16.66
C THR A 209 7.42 -8.50 15.35
N TYR A 210 7.72 -7.26 15.00
CA TYR A 210 8.72 -7.04 13.97
C TYR A 210 10.11 -7.26 14.57
N THR A 211 11.00 -7.93 13.83
CA THR A 211 12.45 -7.89 14.10
C THR A 211 12.96 -6.45 14.12
N THR A 212 12.28 -5.54 13.41
CA THR A 212 12.53 -4.09 13.43
C THR A 212 11.30 -3.38 13.96
N ARG A 213 11.27 -3.14 15.27
CA ARG A 213 10.23 -2.32 15.91
C ARG A 213 10.44 -0.85 15.54
N PHE A 214 9.39 -0.15 15.16
CA PHE A 214 9.41 1.29 14.92
C PHE A 214 8.72 2.03 16.07
N ILE A 215 9.40 3.02 16.64
CA ILE A 215 8.80 3.98 17.56
C ILE A 215 8.24 5.17 16.80
N ARG A 216 7.32 5.88 17.45
CA ARG A 216 6.77 7.13 16.93
C ARG A 216 7.91 8.15 16.74
N PRO A 217 8.08 8.73 15.54
CA PRO A 217 9.21 9.61 15.21
C PRO A 217 9.12 11.01 15.81
N VAL A 218 7.93 11.44 16.24
CA VAL A 218 7.71 12.72 16.93
C VAL A 218 7.15 12.44 18.33
N PRO A 219 8.01 12.35 19.36
CA PRO A 219 7.59 12.00 20.72
C PRO A 219 6.53 12.93 21.30
N ASN A 220 6.55 14.21 20.92
CA ASN A 220 5.65 15.26 21.39
C ASN A 220 4.63 15.72 20.34
N MET A 221 4.21 14.84 19.41
CA MET A 221 3.15 15.19 18.45
C MET A 221 1.83 15.54 19.16
N LYS A 222 1.08 16.49 18.59
CA LYS A 222 -0.27 16.83 19.04
C LYS A 222 -1.28 15.79 18.55
N ARG A 223 -1.27 15.48 17.26
CA ARG A 223 -2.17 14.52 16.61
C ARG A 223 -1.60 14.00 15.30
N ILE A 224 -2.22 12.94 14.78
CA ILE A 224 -2.06 12.54 13.37
C ILE A 224 -2.99 13.41 12.55
N SER A 225 -2.45 14.26 11.67
CA SER A 225 -3.25 15.15 10.82
C SER A 225 -3.71 14.47 9.53
N SER A 226 -2.93 13.53 9.02
CA SER A 226 -3.27 12.74 7.84
C SER A 226 -2.72 11.32 7.98
N ARG A 227 -3.51 10.32 7.59
CA ARG A 227 -3.12 8.91 7.63
C ARG A 227 -2.64 8.44 6.26
N PHE A 228 -1.91 7.34 6.25
CA PHE A 228 -1.55 6.65 5.02
C PHE A 228 -2.80 6.18 4.29
N THR A 229 -2.81 6.33 2.97
CA THR A 229 -3.87 5.83 2.10
C THR A 229 -3.38 5.76 0.66
N HIS A 230 -3.69 4.67 -0.04
CA HIS A 230 -3.44 4.57 -1.47
C HIS A 230 -4.40 5.44 -2.30
N ARG A 231 -5.54 5.85 -1.71
CA ARG A 231 -6.60 6.61 -2.37
C ARG A 231 -7.45 7.37 -1.34
N ARG A 232 -7.28 8.69 -1.23
CA ARG A 232 -8.11 9.60 -0.43
C ARG A 232 -8.77 10.65 -1.31
N TYR A 233 -10.06 10.85 -1.09
CA TYR A 233 -10.78 11.96 -1.71
C TYR A 233 -10.30 13.28 -1.11
N HIS A 234 -9.84 14.20 -1.96
CA HIS A 234 -9.44 15.55 -1.58
C HIS A 234 -10.65 16.48 -1.68
N PRO A 235 -11.22 16.96 -0.56
CA PRO A 235 -12.50 17.68 -0.59
C PRO A 235 -12.41 18.99 -1.38
N ILE A 236 -11.30 19.73 -1.26
CA ILE A 236 -11.11 21.03 -1.92
C ILE A 236 -10.93 20.88 -3.44
N HIS A 237 -10.27 19.81 -3.88
CA HIS A 237 -9.95 19.61 -5.31
C HIS A 237 -10.85 18.56 -5.96
N LYS A 238 -11.85 18.09 -5.21
CA LYS A 238 -12.84 17.08 -5.58
C LYS A 238 -12.26 15.88 -6.36
N ARG A 239 -11.07 15.41 -5.97
CA ARG A 239 -10.33 14.34 -6.67
C ARG A 239 -9.65 13.37 -5.72
N TYR A 240 -9.43 12.14 -6.17
CA TYR A 240 -8.68 11.15 -5.42
C TYR A 240 -7.16 11.36 -5.57
N ARG A 241 -6.44 11.25 -4.45
CA ARG A 241 -4.97 11.22 -4.42
C ARG A 241 -4.45 10.27 -3.34
N PRO A 242 -3.26 9.67 -3.51
CA PRO A 242 -2.62 8.94 -2.43
C PRO A 242 -2.05 9.89 -1.37
N HIS A 243 -1.80 9.34 -0.19
CA HIS A 243 -0.91 9.91 0.82
C HIS A 243 -0.07 8.76 1.36
N LEU A 244 1.19 8.69 0.93
CA LEU A 244 2.06 7.52 1.12
C LEU A 244 2.91 7.57 2.40
N GLY A 245 2.40 8.26 3.42
CA GLY A 245 2.99 8.38 4.74
C GLY A 245 1.96 8.70 5.82
N ILE A 246 2.43 9.08 7.00
CA ILE A 246 1.62 9.62 8.10
C ILE A 246 2.12 11.01 8.41
N ASP A 247 1.18 11.96 8.51
CA ASP A 247 1.51 13.32 8.92
C ASP A 247 1.30 13.46 10.43
N TYR A 248 2.40 13.75 11.14
CA TYR A 248 2.42 14.03 12.56
C TYR A 248 2.47 15.53 12.79
N ALA A 249 1.33 16.12 13.18
CA ALA A 249 1.26 17.54 13.50
C ALA A 249 1.96 17.82 14.84
N ALA A 250 2.91 18.75 14.82
CA ALA A 250 3.70 19.15 15.99
C ALA A 250 4.22 20.58 15.82
N ARG A 251 4.62 21.24 16.91
CA ARG A 251 5.16 22.60 16.84
C ARG A 251 6.45 22.59 16.01
N SER A 252 6.70 23.66 15.23
CA SER A 252 7.99 23.85 14.56
C SER A 252 9.11 23.75 15.61
N GLY A 253 10.14 22.97 15.30
CA GLY A 253 11.23 22.68 16.22
C GLY A 253 11.08 21.47 17.12
N SER A 254 9.91 20.83 17.13
CA SER A 254 9.75 19.55 17.84
C SER A 254 10.78 18.55 17.35
N ARG A 255 11.38 17.79 18.27
CA ARG A 255 12.40 16.79 17.93
C ARG A 255 11.81 15.70 17.04
N ILE A 256 12.55 15.37 15.99
CA ILE A 256 12.33 14.19 15.17
C ILE A 256 13.39 13.16 15.57
N VAL A 257 12.95 11.95 15.90
CA VAL A 257 13.83 10.85 16.27
C VAL A 257 13.79 9.73 15.23
N ALA A 258 14.90 9.01 15.07
CA ALA A 258 14.96 7.82 14.25
C ALA A 258 14.00 6.76 14.83
N SER A 259 13.04 6.31 14.02
CA SER A 259 12.01 5.37 14.43
C SER A 259 12.57 3.98 14.69
N SER A 260 13.69 3.63 14.07
CA SER A 260 14.44 2.41 14.35
C SER A 260 15.91 2.61 14.04
N LYS A 261 16.78 1.71 14.51
CA LYS A 261 18.21 1.76 14.20
C LYS A 261 18.44 1.55 12.70
N GLY A 262 19.43 2.24 12.13
CA GLY A 262 19.72 2.12 10.71
C GLY A 262 20.81 3.08 10.21
N LYS A 263 21.04 3.07 8.91
CA LYS A 263 22.01 3.94 8.22
C LYS A 263 21.27 5.04 7.47
N VAL A 264 21.69 6.29 7.64
CA VAL A 264 21.17 7.41 6.85
C VAL A 264 21.64 7.26 5.41
N VAL A 265 20.70 7.06 4.49
CA VAL A 265 20.99 6.87 3.06
C VAL A 265 20.72 8.11 2.22
N PHE A 266 19.94 9.05 2.75
CA PHE A 266 19.71 10.36 2.15
C PHE A 266 19.61 11.44 3.23
N LYS A 267 20.22 12.59 2.96
CA LYS A 267 20.05 13.84 3.70
C LYS A 267 20.13 14.96 2.67
N GLY A 268 19.11 15.80 2.60
CA GLY A 268 19.11 16.92 1.67
C GLY A 268 17.72 17.39 1.29
N TRP A 269 17.67 18.23 0.26
CA TRP A 269 16.40 18.69 -0.30
C TRP A 269 15.82 17.66 -1.28
N LYS A 270 14.56 17.26 -1.09
CA LYS A 270 13.87 16.27 -1.93
C LYS A 270 12.56 16.81 -2.50
N GLY A 271 12.66 17.77 -3.42
CA GLY A 271 11.50 18.32 -4.14
C GLY A 271 10.38 18.79 -3.21
N GLY A 272 9.18 18.23 -3.39
CA GLY A 272 8.01 18.56 -2.55
C GLY A 272 8.19 18.24 -1.06
N TYR A 273 9.00 17.25 -0.71
CA TYR A 273 9.29 16.90 0.69
C TYR A 273 10.17 17.93 1.42
N GLY A 274 10.82 18.85 0.70
CA GLY A 274 11.72 19.83 1.31
C GLY A 274 12.95 19.17 1.92
N ARG A 275 13.37 19.63 3.10
CA ARG A 275 14.48 19.00 3.84
C ARG A 275 14.04 17.62 4.32
N THR A 276 14.81 16.61 3.97
CA THR A 276 14.44 15.21 4.16
C THR A 276 15.63 14.38 4.62
N ILE A 277 15.36 13.43 5.51
CA ILE A 277 16.25 12.32 5.84
C ILE A 277 15.57 11.02 5.41
N GLU A 278 16.34 10.10 4.82
CA GLU A 278 15.93 8.70 4.68
C GLU A 278 16.88 7.79 5.44
N ILE A 279 16.35 6.83 6.19
CA ILE A 279 17.10 5.85 6.96
C ILE A 279 16.79 4.46 6.44
N GLN A 280 17.82 3.74 6.00
CA GLN A 280 17.74 2.32 5.65
C GLN A 280 17.90 1.47 6.91
N HIS A 281 17.00 0.51 7.06
CA HIS A 281 16.96 -0.46 8.16
C HIS A 281 17.17 -1.89 7.62
N ALA A 282 17.24 -2.85 8.54
CA ALA A 282 17.25 -4.27 8.19
C ALA A 282 16.00 -4.69 7.39
N ASN A 283 16.05 -5.86 6.76
CA ASN A 283 14.93 -6.47 6.04
C ASN A 283 14.39 -5.66 4.85
N GLY A 284 15.22 -4.77 4.27
CA GLY A 284 14.83 -3.93 3.15
C GLY A 284 13.79 -2.85 3.51
N LEU A 285 13.69 -2.51 4.79
CA LEU A 285 12.82 -1.44 5.28
C LEU A 285 13.53 -0.09 5.24
N LYS A 286 12.81 0.97 4.87
CA LYS A 286 13.35 2.34 4.85
C LYS A 286 12.32 3.30 5.41
N THR A 287 12.75 4.28 6.19
CA THR A 287 11.90 5.38 6.66
C THR A 287 12.29 6.69 6.00
N LEU A 288 11.31 7.57 5.80
CA LEU A 288 11.47 8.91 5.24
C LEU A 288 10.91 9.94 6.23
N TYR A 289 11.67 11.00 6.46
CA TYR A 289 11.35 12.10 7.38
C TYR A 289 11.42 13.40 6.63
N ALA A 290 10.27 14.01 6.32
CA ALA A 290 10.19 15.18 5.44
C ALA A 290 9.67 16.44 6.15
N HIS A 291 9.67 17.56 5.43
CA HIS A 291 9.28 18.89 5.90
C HIS A 291 10.09 19.39 7.10
N MET A 292 11.32 18.91 7.27
CA MET A 292 12.16 19.26 8.42
C MET A 292 12.56 20.74 8.39
N ARG A 293 12.65 21.42 9.55
CA ARG A 293 13.22 22.78 9.59
C ARG A 293 14.75 22.74 9.49
N GLY A 294 15.36 21.72 10.11
CA GLY A 294 16.80 21.52 10.16
C GLY A 294 17.16 20.09 10.60
N TYR A 295 18.43 19.74 10.43
CA TYR A 295 18.99 18.44 10.77
C TYR A 295 19.71 18.50 12.12
N ALA A 296 19.78 17.39 12.85
CA ALA A 296 20.58 17.32 14.07
C ALA A 296 22.08 17.29 13.74
N LYS A 297 22.92 17.81 14.64
CA LYS A 297 24.38 17.78 14.51
C LYS A 297 24.87 16.33 14.39
N GLY A 298 25.87 16.11 13.55
CA GLY A 298 26.47 14.78 13.33
C GLY A 298 25.60 13.78 12.57
N VAL A 299 24.42 14.18 12.07
CA VAL A 299 23.58 13.33 11.21
C VAL A 299 23.84 13.68 9.75
N ASN A 300 24.57 12.81 9.05
CA ASN A 300 24.95 12.94 7.64
C ASN A 300 24.61 11.67 6.85
N ARG A 301 24.66 11.73 5.52
CA ARG A 301 24.59 10.52 4.69
C ARG A 301 25.75 9.60 5.08
N GLY A 302 25.45 8.32 5.29
CA GLY A 302 26.41 7.33 5.78
C GLY A 302 26.37 7.10 7.29
N THR A 303 25.87 8.07 8.08
CA THR A 303 25.81 7.96 9.54
C THR A 303 24.89 6.82 9.99
N TYR A 304 25.34 6.00 10.93
CA TYR A 304 24.49 5.08 11.67
C TYR A 304 23.79 5.79 12.83
N VAL A 305 22.50 5.56 12.98
CA VAL A 305 21.68 6.14 14.04
C VAL A 305 20.96 5.03 14.80
N GLY A 306 20.95 5.13 16.12
CA GLY A 306 20.15 4.27 17.00
C GLY A 306 18.67 4.65 16.98
N GLN A 307 17.80 3.71 17.37
CA GLN A 307 16.39 4.02 17.62
C GLN A 307 16.27 5.10 18.71
N GLY A 308 15.45 6.12 18.49
CA GLY A 308 15.27 7.22 19.45
C GLY A 308 16.29 8.35 19.34
N LYS A 309 17.40 8.18 18.59
CA LYS A 309 18.36 9.25 18.35
C LYS A 309 17.69 10.41 17.61
N THR A 310 17.90 11.63 18.09
CA THR A 310 17.39 12.84 17.42
C THR A 310 18.10 13.01 16.08
N ILE A 311 17.33 13.14 15.00
CA ILE A 311 17.83 13.27 13.62
C ILE A 311 17.56 14.65 13.01
N GLY A 312 16.70 15.43 13.65
CA GLY A 312 16.45 16.82 13.30
C GLY A 312 15.16 17.32 13.90
N TYR A 313 14.53 18.29 13.25
CA TYR A 313 13.46 19.07 13.86
C TYR A 313 12.31 19.31 12.90
N VAL A 314 11.08 19.22 13.40
CA VAL A 314 9.85 19.48 12.65
C VAL A 314 9.88 20.90 12.09
N GLY A 315 9.41 21.05 10.85
CA GLY A 315 9.31 22.34 10.19
C GLY A 315 8.16 22.39 9.21
N THR A 316 8.31 23.24 8.20
CA THR A 316 7.38 23.38 7.09
C THR A 316 8.10 23.55 5.75
N SER A 317 9.33 23.01 5.65
CA SER A 317 10.14 23.13 4.43
C SER A 317 9.54 22.33 3.27
N GLY A 318 9.90 22.71 2.05
CA GLY A 318 9.28 22.16 0.85
C GLY A 318 7.82 22.58 0.75
N ARG A 319 6.96 21.63 0.43
CA ARG A 319 5.55 21.87 0.14
C ARG A 319 4.65 21.43 1.29
N SER A 320 4.68 22.21 2.38
CA SER A 320 3.86 22.00 3.58
C SER A 320 2.92 23.18 3.85
N THR A 321 1.69 22.93 4.33
CA THR A 321 0.70 23.98 4.70
C THR A 321 0.85 24.47 6.14
N GLY A 322 1.57 23.73 6.99
CA GLY A 322 1.84 24.12 8.38
C GLY A 322 2.75 23.10 9.07
N PRO A 323 3.27 23.38 10.27
CA PRO A 323 4.28 22.54 10.90
C PRO A 323 3.82 21.09 11.15
N HIS A 324 4.48 20.14 10.47
CA HIS A 324 4.28 18.71 10.64
C HIS A 324 5.50 17.91 10.17
N LEU A 325 5.58 16.65 10.60
CA LEU A 325 6.46 15.66 9.98
C LEU A 325 5.63 14.77 9.06
N HIS A 326 5.98 14.74 7.77
CA HIS A 326 5.57 13.62 6.91
C HIS A 326 6.50 12.44 7.15
N PHE A 327 5.94 11.31 7.57
CA PHE A 327 6.66 10.08 7.87
C PHE A 327 6.26 8.95 6.93
N GLY A 328 7.18 8.57 6.04
CA GLY A 328 7.01 7.44 5.12
C GLY A 328 7.69 6.18 5.66
N LEU A 329 7.09 5.02 5.37
CA LEU A 329 7.70 3.70 5.60
C LEU A 329 7.63 2.89 4.31
N TYR A 330 8.74 2.28 3.94
CA TYR A 330 8.90 1.57 2.68
C TYR A 330 9.48 0.19 2.91
N LYS A 331 9.03 -0.80 2.14
CA LYS A 331 9.57 -2.16 2.10
C LYS A 331 9.94 -2.49 0.66
N LYS A 332 11.23 -2.73 0.40
CA LYS A 332 11.76 -2.98 -0.96
C LYS A 332 11.29 -1.90 -1.96
N GLY A 333 11.41 -0.64 -1.54
CA GLY A 333 10.96 0.52 -2.31
C GLY A 333 9.46 0.81 -2.24
N ARG A 334 8.59 -0.15 -1.88
CA ARG A 334 7.13 0.06 -1.82
C ARG A 334 6.69 0.73 -0.53
N ALA A 335 6.02 1.88 -0.63
CA ALA A 335 5.38 2.54 0.50
C ALA A 335 4.33 1.63 1.13
N ILE A 336 4.41 1.47 2.45
CA ILE A 336 3.54 0.63 3.27
C ILE A 336 3.00 1.46 4.42
N ASN A 337 1.79 1.16 4.90
CA ASN A 337 1.19 1.94 5.97
C ASN A 337 2.04 1.87 7.26
N PRO A 338 2.64 2.98 7.72
CA PRO A 338 3.45 2.96 8.93
C PRO A 338 2.65 2.61 10.18
N ALA A 339 1.33 2.80 10.19
CA ALA A 339 0.47 2.51 11.34
C ALA A 339 0.46 1.02 11.75
N ARG A 340 0.76 0.11 10.81
CA ARG A 340 0.92 -1.32 11.12
C ARG A 340 2.22 -1.60 11.92
N TYR A 341 3.25 -0.77 11.71
CA TYR A 341 4.62 -1.00 12.16
C TYR A 341 5.03 -0.14 13.36
N VAL A 342 4.49 1.06 13.43
CA VAL A 342 4.78 2.04 14.47
C VAL A 342 3.87 1.77 15.66
N SER A 343 4.46 1.43 16.80
CA SER A 343 3.72 1.26 18.05
C SER A 343 4.23 2.21 19.12
N LYS A 344 3.33 2.71 19.96
CA LYS A 344 3.73 3.16 21.29
C LYS A 344 4.20 1.92 22.06
N PRO A 345 5.31 1.98 22.82
CA PRO A 345 5.59 0.97 23.84
C PRO A 345 4.41 0.94 24.80
N SER A 346 3.61 -0.13 24.78
CA SER A 346 2.60 -0.36 25.81
C SER A 346 2.65 -1.82 26.24
N ALA A 347 2.90 -2.03 27.53
CA ALA A 347 2.86 -3.35 28.14
C ALA A 347 1.43 -3.94 28.13
N LYS A 348 0.40 -3.09 28.23
CA LYS A 348 -1.00 -3.52 28.27
C LYS A 348 -1.50 -4.03 26.91
N THR A 349 -2.23 -5.14 26.94
CA THR A 349 -2.98 -5.66 25.79
C THR A 349 -4.19 -4.77 25.54
N ILE A 350 -4.31 -4.25 24.32
CA ILE A 350 -5.45 -3.39 23.95
C ILE A 350 -6.66 -4.28 23.67
N LYS A 351 -7.77 -4.05 24.37
CA LYS A 351 -9.06 -4.71 24.11
C LYS A 351 -10.03 -3.72 23.48
N LEU A 352 -10.68 -4.10 22.39
CA LEU A 352 -11.69 -3.28 21.73
C LEU A 352 -12.92 -3.08 22.63
N LYS A 353 -13.55 -1.92 22.51
CA LYS A 353 -14.80 -1.55 23.18
C LYS A 353 -15.75 -0.84 22.20
N GLY A 354 -17.04 -0.74 22.56
CA GLY A 354 -18.06 0.04 21.84
C GLY A 354 -18.19 -0.31 20.35
N LYS A 355 -18.32 0.72 19.50
CA LYS A 355 -18.53 0.56 18.04
C LYS A 355 -17.47 -0.33 17.37
N ALA A 356 -16.21 -0.24 17.80
CA ALA A 356 -15.13 -1.05 17.22
C ALA A 356 -15.29 -2.54 17.57
N TYR A 357 -15.72 -2.87 18.79
CA TYR A 357 -16.01 -4.24 19.19
C TYR A 357 -17.24 -4.80 18.47
N ASN A 358 -18.28 -3.98 18.26
CA ASN A 358 -19.46 -4.39 17.49
C ASN A 358 -19.12 -4.70 16.01
N LYS A 359 -18.23 -3.91 15.40
CA LYS A 359 -17.68 -4.22 14.07
C LYS A 359 -16.95 -5.56 14.05
N LEU A 360 -16.09 -5.82 15.04
CA LEU A 360 -15.40 -7.11 15.16
C LEU A 360 -16.40 -8.27 15.27
N ARG A 361 -17.45 -8.15 16.09
CA ARG A 361 -18.48 -9.19 16.21
C ARG A 361 -19.16 -9.52 14.88
N LYS A 362 -19.38 -8.52 14.02
CA LYS A 362 -19.90 -8.75 12.66
C LYS A 362 -18.92 -9.57 11.82
N LEU A 363 -17.62 -9.26 11.86
CA LEU A 363 -16.58 -10.05 11.17
C LEU A 363 -16.50 -11.49 11.71
N VAL A 364 -16.54 -11.66 13.04
CA VAL A 364 -16.53 -12.98 13.68
C VAL A 364 -17.73 -13.82 13.19
N ARG A 365 -18.93 -13.24 13.18
CA ARG A 365 -20.14 -13.91 12.67
C ARG A 365 -20.04 -14.26 11.19
N HIS A 366 -19.42 -13.40 10.39
CA HIS A 366 -19.23 -13.62 8.95
C HIS A 366 -18.27 -14.79 8.66
N TYR A 367 -17.13 -14.88 9.35
CA TYR A 367 -16.10 -15.88 9.06
C TYR A 367 -16.26 -17.20 9.83
N ARG A 368 -16.92 -17.21 11.00
CA ARG A 368 -17.11 -18.43 11.82
C ARG A 368 -17.69 -19.62 11.03
N PRO A 369 -18.78 -19.47 10.24
CA PRO A 369 -19.31 -20.56 9.43
C PRO A 369 -18.32 -21.03 8.36
N GLN A 370 -17.64 -20.10 7.69
CA GLN A 370 -16.67 -20.41 6.64
C GLN A 370 -15.46 -21.19 7.18
N PHE A 371 -15.01 -20.90 8.41
CA PHE A 371 -14.00 -21.71 9.08
C PHE A 371 -14.47 -23.14 9.31
N ARG A 372 -15.71 -23.35 9.79
CA ARG A 372 -16.27 -24.69 10.02
C ARG A 372 -16.35 -25.49 8.72
N GLU A 373 -16.86 -24.89 7.66
CA GLU A 373 -16.98 -25.51 6.33
C GLU A 373 -15.60 -25.88 5.76
N THR A 374 -14.64 -24.95 5.83
CA THR A 374 -13.27 -25.17 5.33
C THR A 374 -12.52 -26.22 6.14
N ARG A 375 -12.80 -26.33 7.45
CA ARG A 375 -12.22 -27.33 8.36
C ARG A 375 -12.61 -28.76 7.98
N ALA A 376 -13.80 -28.95 7.40
CA ALA A 376 -14.27 -30.26 6.93
C ALA A 376 -13.55 -30.73 5.63
N ARG A 377 -12.92 -29.83 4.89
CA ARG A 377 -12.26 -30.14 3.60
C ARG A 377 -10.81 -30.62 3.77
N LYS A 378 -10.34 -31.44 2.82
CA LYS A 378 -8.91 -31.79 2.66
C LYS A 378 -8.10 -30.56 2.20
N ASN A 379 -6.76 -30.65 2.29
CA ASN A 379 -5.83 -29.56 1.93
C ASN A 379 -6.18 -29.00 0.56
N SER A 380 -6.54 -27.72 0.49
CA SER A 380 -7.00 -27.09 -0.74
C SER A 380 -6.78 -25.58 -0.70
N ILE A 381 -6.54 -25.02 -1.89
CA ILE A 381 -6.60 -23.58 -2.13
C ILE A 381 -7.87 -23.35 -2.95
N ILE A 382 -8.83 -22.64 -2.36
CA ILE A 382 -10.10 -22.33 -3.03
C ILE A 382 -10.03 -20.89 -3.53
N LYS A 383 -10.26 -20.69 -4.83
CA LYS A 383 -10.33 -19.38 -5.46
C LYS A 383 -11.78 -18.94 -5.53
N LYS A 384 -12.09 -17.77 -4.97
CA LYS A 384 -13.36 -17.08 -5.16
C LYS A 384 -13.08 -15.74 -5.84
N GLU A 385 -13.65 -15.54 -7.02
CA GLU A 385 -13.53 -14.25 -7.69
C GLU A 385 -14.44 -13.25 -6.99
N SER A 386 -13.86 -12.12 -6.55
CA SER A 386 -14.63 -11.09 -5.87
C SER A 386 -15.41 -10.28 -6.90
N LYS A 387 -16.70 -10.03 -6.64
CA LYS A 387 -17.54 -9.14 -7.46
C LYS A 387 -17.09 -7.67 -7.43
N LYS A 388 -16.12 -7.30 -6.57
CA LYS A 388 -15.44 -5.99 -6.60
C LYS A 388 -14.38 -5.95 -7.69
N CYS A 389 -14.80 -6.19 -8.93
CA CYS A 389 -14.00 -5.92 -10.10
C CYS A 389 -14.32 -4.49 -10.55
N LEU A 390 -13.36 -3.58 -10.39
CA LEU A 390 -13.46 -2.21 -10.93
C LEU A 390 -13.46 -2.21 -12.48
N ASN A 391 -13.21 -3.37 -13.11
CA ASN A 391 -13.33 -3.62 -14.54
C ASN A 391 -14.57 -4.43 -14.96
N CYS A 392 -15.55 -4.70 -14.08
CA CYS A 392 -16.76 -5.44 -14.50
C CYS A 392 -17.83 -4.59 -15.23
N PHE A 393 -17.59 -3.32 -15.49
CA PHE A 393 -18.47 -2.54 -16.37
C PHE A 393 -18.18 -2.85 -17.85
N LYS A 394 -18.82 -3.92 -18.34
CA LYS A 394 -19.59 -4.02 -19.60
C LYS A 394 -19.91 -5.49 -19.92
N LYS A 395 -20.84 -6.08 -19.17
CA LYS A 395 -21.85 -6.95 -19.79
C LYS A 395 -23.16 -6.20 -19.64
N LEU A 396 -23.57 -5.52 -20.72
CA LEU A 396 -24.97 -5.09 -20.83
C LEU A 396 -25.83 -6.37 -20.76
N PRO A 397 -26.94 -6.39 -20.01
CA PRO A 397 -27.86 -7.52 -20.08
C PRO A 397 -28.39 -7.65 -21.51
N PRO A 398 -28.69 -8.86 -22.01
CA PRO A 398 -29.41 -9.00 -23.27
C PRO A 398 -30.74 -8.26 -23.10
N ARG A 399 -31.01 -7.27 -23.95
CA ARG A 399 -32.35 -6.70 -24.05
C ARG A 399 -33.29 -7.86 -24.40
N LYS A 400 -34.27 -8.13 -23.53
CA LYS A 400 -35.40 -8.99 -23.89
C LYS A 400 -36.11 -8.36 -25.09
N LYS A 401 -36.57 -9.24 -25.97
CA LYS A 401 -37.11 -8.99 -27.32
C LYS A 401 -38.09 -7.84 -27.38
#